data_AF-A0A924A9D2-F1
#
_entry.id   AF-A0A924A9D2-F1
#
_cell.length_a   1.000
_cell.length_b   1.000
_cell.length_c   1.000
_cell.angle_alpha   90.00
_cell.angle_beta   90.00
_cell.angle_gamma   90.00
#
_symmetry.space_group_name_H-M   'P 1'
#
loop_
_entity.id
_entity.type
_entity.pdbx_description
1 polymer ?
#
loop_
_entity_poly.entity_id
_entity_poly.type
_entity_poly.pdbx_seq_one_letter_code
_entity_poly.pdbx_strand_id
1 'polypeptide(L)'
;MQSITRTYLTDIIFRVINNTIHTRRASQKNHLFYLNYPNATEDEMVDFVLSIPYFDERLKDFLMGNLDSETTIISQAWETTFIVKCTTWAASNDWLHIDSILSIGFYAACFKRFKDCLTLPY
;
A
#
# COMPACT_ATOMS: atom_id res chain seq x y z
N MET A 1 16.71 -4.08 -16.54
CA MET A 1 15.73 -4.96 -15.89
C MET A 1 16.38 -5.57 -14.68
N GLN A 2 15.70 -5.60 -13.55
CA GLN A 2 16.23 -6.13 -12.29
C GLN A 2 15.25 -7.15 -11.72
N SER A 3 15.78 -8.26 -11.20
CA SER A 3 15.00 -9.22 -10.43
C SER A 3 14.83 -8.65 -9.03
N ILE A 4 13.58 -8.54 -8.59
CA ILE A 4 13.22 -7.91 -7.33
C ILE A 4 12.37 -8.88 -6.52
N THR A 5 12.64 -8.95 -5.23
CA THR A 5 11.87 -9.75 -4.28
C THR A 5 10.62 -9.02 -3.84
N ARG A 6 9.59 -9.77 -3.44
CA ARG A 6 8.43 -9.23 -2.72
C ARG A 6 8.86 -8.37 -1.53
N THR A 7 9.84 -8.85 -0.77
CA THR A 7 10.36 -8.16 0.43
C THR A 7 10.86 -6.76 0.12
N TYR A 8 11.51 -6.56 -1.03
CA TYR A 8 11.97 -5.24 -1.45
C TYR A 8 10.81 -4.29 -1.72
N LEU A 9 9.75 -4.75 -2.40
CA LEU A 9 8.57 -3.91 -2.65
C LEU A 9 7.79 -3.60 -1.37
N THR A 10 7.67 -4.56 -0.46
CA THR A 10 7.04 -4.33 0.85
C THR A 10 7.86 -3.37 1.70
N ASP A 11 9.19 -3.43 1.65
CA ASP A 11 10.07 -2.48 2.34
C ASP A 11 9.90 -1.04 1.83
N ILE A 12 9.72 -0.86 0.52
CA ILE A 12 9.39 0.44 -0.06
C ILE A 12 8.07 0.96 0.52
N ILE A 13 7.03 0.11 0.53
CA ILE A 13 5.73 0.48 1.08
C ILE A 13 5.88 0.88 2.55
N PHE A 14 6.57 0.07 3.36
CA PHE A 14 6.83 0.37 4.77
C PHE A 14 7.50 1.72 4.98
N ARG A 15 8.54 2.03 4.20
CA ARG A 15 9.22 3.33 4.28
C ARG A 15 8.29 4.49 3.93
N VAL A 16 7.44 4.31 2.91
CA VAL A 16 6.49 5.34 2.49
C VAL A 16 5.42 5.57 3.54
N ILE A 17 4.79 4.51 4.06
CA ILE A 17 3.72 4.65 5.06
C ILE A 17 4.26 5.18 6.39
N ASN A 18 5.48 4.84 6.80
CA ASN A 18 6.08 5.35 8.03
C ASN A 18 6.15 6.89 8.05
N ASN A 19 6.29 7.53 6.89
CA ASN A 19 6.31 8.99 6.81
C ASN A 19 4.95 9.64 7.11
N THR A 20 3.84 8.90 6.94
CA THR A 20 2.48 9.45 7.06
C THR A 20 1.60 8.73 8.08
N ILE A 21 2.08 7.63 8.67
CA ILE A 21 1.30 6.77 9.58
C ILE A 21 0.89 7.50 10.86
N HIS A 22 1.75 8.39 11.36
CA HIS A 22 1.45 9.27 12.47
C HIS A 22 0.22 10.13 12.18
N THR A 23 0.16 10.77 11.01
CA THR A 23 -0.99 11.57 10.58
C THR A 23 -2.27 10.74 10.47
N ARG A 24 -2.18 9.53 9.90
CA ARG A 24 -3.33 8.59 9.82
C ARG A 24 -3.83 8.17 11.21
N ARG A 25 -2.94 7.83 12.13
CA ARG A 25 -3.35 7.45 13.50
C ARG A 25 -3.94 8.62 14.28
N ALA A 26 -3.43 9.83 14.06
CA ALA A 26 -3.95 11.05 14.68
C ALA A 26 -5.39 11.33 14.23
N SER A 27 -5.68 11.17 12.94
CA SER A 27 -7.02 11.43 12.39
C SER A 27 -8.07 10.44 12.92
N GLN A 28 -7.69 9.18 13.12
CA GLN A 28 -8.56 8.12 13.62
C GLN A 28 -8.83 8.19 15.13
N LYS A 29 -8.36 9.25 15.81
CA LYS A 29 -8.50 9.45 17.27
C LYS A 29 -7.97 8.26 18.10
N ASN A 30 -7.08 7.44 17.52
CA ASN A 30 -6.41 6.32 18.17
C ASN A 30 -5.24 6.79 19.06
N HIS A 31 -5.54 7.74 19.96
CA HIS A 31 -4.55 8.47 20.77
C HIS A 31 -3.66 7.55 21.62
N LEU A 32 -4.17 6.39 22.06
CA LEU A 32 -3.42 5.43 22.87
C LEU A 32 -2.45 4.55 22.05
N PHE A 33 -2.70 4.34 20.75
CA PHE A 33 -1.82 3.57 19.87
C PHE A 33 -0.55 4.34 19.47
N TYR A 34 -0.63 5.68 19.53
CA TYR A 34 0.41 6.61 19.08
C TYR A 34 1.73 6.49 19.85
N LEU A 35 1.66 6.12 21.13
CA LEU A 35 2.82 6.08 22.03
C LEU A 35 3.58 4.74 21.96
N ASN A 36 2.93 3.67 21.52
CA ASN A 36 3.50 2.33 21.59
C ASN A 36 4.20 1.88 20.30
N TYR A 37 3.87 2.48 19.15
CA TYR A 37 4.41 2.06 17.86
C TYR A 37 4.93 3.28 17.08
N PRO A 38 6.24 3.55 17.07
CA PRO A 38 6.79 4.66 16.28
C PRO A 38 6.71 4.42 14.77
N ASN A 39 6.62 3.15 14.34
CA ASN A 39 6.52 2.77 12.93
C ASN A 39 5.15 2.15 12.62
N ALA A 40 4.82 2.06 11.34
CA ALA A 40 3.69 1.30 10.84
C ALA A 40 3.83 -0.19 11.20
N THR A 41 2.70 -0.80 11.49
CA THR A 41 2.55 -2.23 11.76
C THR A 41 2.33 -3.01 10.47
N GLU A 42 2.51 -4.33 10.52
CA GLU A 42 2.20 -5.21 9.39
C GLU A 42 0.71 -5.11 8.98
N ASP A 43 -0.20 -5.01 9.96
CA ASP A 43 -1.64 -4.83 9.69
C ASP A 43 -1.92 -3.54 8.90
N GLU A 44 -1.26 -2.43 9.26
CA GLU A 44 -1.39 -1.17 8.53
C GLU A 44 -0.77 -1.22 7.13
N MET A 45 0.29 -2.02 6.94
CA MET A 45 0.87 -2.28 5.62
C MET A 45 -0.10 -3.08 4.75
N VAL A 46 -0.71 -4.13 5.29
CA VAL A 46 -1.74 -4.93 4.61
C VAL A 46 -2.92 -4.05 4.23
N ASP A 47 -3.42 -3.24 5.15
CA ASP A 47 -4.51 -2.29 4.90
C ASP A 47 -4.15 -1.27 3.81
N PHE A 48 -2.90 -0.78 3.80
CA PHE A 48 -2.41 0.08 2.72
C PHE A 48 -2.44 -0.60 1.35
N VAL A 49 -1.95 -1.84 1.25
CA VAL A 49 -1.93 -2.62 0.00
C VAL A 49 -3.35 -2.92 -0.49
N LEU A 50 -4.29 -3.21 0.41
CA LEU A 50 -5.67 -3.48 0.03
C LEU A 50 -6.42 -2.21 -0.38
N SER A 51 -6.18 -1.10 0.32
CA SER A 51 -6.87 0.17 0.08
C SER A 51 -6.37 0.93 -1.15
N ILE A 52 -5.12 0.76 -1.57
CA ILE A 52 -4.55 1.54 -2.68
C ILE A 52 -5.32 1.27 -4.00
N PRO A 53 -5.88 2.31 -4.63
CA PRO A 53 -6.66 2.15 -5.87
C PRO A 53 -5.78 1.94 -7.10
N TYR A 54 -4.48 2.26 -6.99
CA TYR A 54 -3.56 2.27 -8.12
C TYR A 54 -2.91 0.92 -8.42
N PHE A 55 -3.18 -0.12 -7.64
CA PHE A 55 -2.66 -1.47 -7.85
C PHE A 55 -3.75 -2.38 -8.39
N ASP A 56 -3.39 -3.23 -9.35
CA ASP A 56 -4.27 -4.31 -9.75
C ASP A 56 -4.30 -5.44 -8.70
N GLU A 57 -5.30 -6.32 -8.84
CA GLU A 57 -5.50 -7.45 -7.93
C GLU A 57 -4.28 -8.37 -7.90
N ARG A 58 -3.66 -8.63 -9.06
CA ARG A 58 -2.48 -9.50 -9.16
C ARG A 58 -1.26 -8.94 -8.43
N LEU A 59 -1.02 -7.62 -8.49
CA LEU A 59 0.05 -6.96 -7.74
C LEU A 59 -0.25 -6.99 -6.23
N LYS A 60 -1.51 -6.79 -5.83
CA LYS A 60 -1.91 -6.94 -4.42
C LYS A 60 -1.66 -8.37 -3.94
N ASP A 61 -2.05 -9.38 -4.71
CA ASP A 61 -1.80 -10.79 -4.40
C ASP A 61 -0.31 -11.12 -4.28
N PHE A 62 0.52 -10.57 -5.18
CA PHE A 62 1.98 -10.71 -5.09
C PHE A 62 2.52 -10.14 -3.78
N LEU A 63 2.12 -8.91 -3.41
CA LEU A 63 2.56 -8.22 -2.20
C LEU A 63 2.09 -8.94 -0.93
N MET A 64 0.88 -9.50 -0.96
CA MET A 64 0.28 -10.25 0.15
C MET A 64 0.84 -11.67 0.28
N GLY A 65 1.59 -12.16 -0.70
CA GLY A 65 2.10 -13.54 -0.70
C GLY A 65 1.08 -14.60 -1.07
N ASN A 66 -0.01 -14.21 -1.75
CA ASN A 66 -1.00 -15.13 -2.30
C ASN A 66 -0.52 -15.81 -3.59
N LEU A 67 0.61 -15.36 -4.15
CA LEU A 67 1.26 -15.98 -5.30
C LEU A 67 2.46 -16.83 -4.86
N ASP A 68 2.65 -17.98 -5.52
CA ASP A 68 3.78 -18.88 -5.28
C ASP A 68 5.16 -18.27 -5.61
N SER A 69 5.17 -17.18 -6.40
CA SER A 69 6.41 -16.50 -6.81
C SER A 69 6.79 -15.41 -5.79
N GLU A 70 7.97 -15.53 -5.19
CA GLU A 70 8.52 -14.50 -4.30
C GLU A 70 9.31 -13.41 -5.04
N THR A 71 9.55 -13.58 -6.33
CA THR A 71 10.35 -12.67 -7.16
C THR A 71 9.62 -12.29 -8.44
N THR A 72 9.86 -11.07 -8.92
CA THR A 72 9.38 -10.59 -10.21
C THR A 72 10.48 -9.76 -10.90
N ILE A 73 10.48 -9.72 -12.23
CA ILE A 73 11.41 -8.91 -13.00
C ILE A 73 10.73 -7.60 -13.37
N ILE A 74 11.26 -6.49 -12.84
CA ILE A 74 10.71 -5.17 -13.13
C ILE A 74 11.69 -4.29 -13.90
N SER A 75 11.14 -3.28 -14.57
CA SER A 75 11.92 -2.19 -15.16
C SER A 75 12.06 -1.03 -14.17
N GLN A 76 13.11 -0.22 -14.30
CA GLN A 76 13.30 0.98 -13.47
C GLN A 76 12.14 1.98 -13.61
N ALA A 77 11.55 2.08 -14.80
CA ALA A 77 10.37 2.90 -15.03
C ALA A 77 9.14 2.39 -14.26
N TRP A 78 8.96 1.07 -14.19
CA TRP A 78 7.90 0.46 -13.39
C TRP A 78 8.12 0.73 -11.90
N GLU A 79 9.35 0.55 -11.40
CA GLU A 79 9.72 0.82 -10.01
C GLU A 79 9.44 2.27 -9.62
N THR A 80 9.84 3.21 -10.49
CA THR A 80 9.58 4.64 -10.28
C THR A 80 8.08 4.90 -10.19
N THR A 81 7.30 4.28 -11.07
CA THR A 81 5.83 4.41 -11.06
C THR A 81 5.21 3.81 -9.80
N PHE A 82 5.74 2.68 -9.32
CA PHE A 82 5.33 2.06 -8.06
C PHE A 82 5.57 3.01 -6.88
N ILE A 83 6.77 3.56 -6.74
CA ILE A 83 7.11 4.50 -5.67
C ILE A 83 6.22 5.76 -5.72
N VAL A 84 6.02 6.34 -6.90
CA VAL A 84 5.17 7.52 -7.07
C VAL A 84 3.73 7.23 -6.64
N LYS A 85 3.17 6.09 -7.03
CA LYS A 85 1.81 5.68 -6.65
C LYS A 85 1.66 5.44 -5.15
N CYS A 86 2.62 4.76 -4.53
CA CYS A 86 2.66 4.59 -3.08
C CYS A 86 2.71 5.94 -2.37
N THR A 87 3.60 6.83 -2.79
CA THR A 87 3.78 8.14 -2.16
C THR A 87 2.53 9.01 -2.31
N THR A 88 1.93 9.00 -3.50
CA THR A 88 0.68 9.74 -3.78
C THR A 88 -0.46 9.23 -2.91
N TRP A 89 -0.61 7.91 -2.79
CA TRP A 89 -1.65 7.33 -1.95
C TRP A 89 -1.40 7.60 -0.46
N ALA A 90 -0.17 7.44 0.03
CA ALA A 90 0.18 7.66 1.43
C ALA A 90 -0.02 9.10 1.90
N ALA A 91 0.05 10.06 0.98
CA ALA A 91 -0.23 11.48 1.24
C ALA A 91 -1.69 11.88 0.96
N SER A 92 -2.52 10.98 0.44
CA SER A 92 -3.91 11.30 0.09
C SER A 92 -4.78 11.45 1.33
N ASN A 93 -5.77 12.35 1.27
CA ASN A 93 -6.75 12.50 2.34
C ASN A 93 -7.58 11.23 2.55
N ASP A 94 -7.84 10.48 1.47
CA ASP A 94 -8.56 9.22 1.54
C ASP A 94 -7.77 8.23 2.44
N TRP A 95 -6.49 8.00 2.16
CA TRP A 95 -5.67 7.18 3.06
C TRP A 95 -5.56 7.80 4.47
N LEU A 96 -5.42 9.11 4.60
CA LEU A 96 -5.15 9.71 5.90
C LEU A 96 -6.37 9.78 6.81
N HIS A 97 -7.59 9.82 6.29
CA HIS A 97 -8.80 10.14 7.07
C HIS A 97 -9.92 9.11 6.97
N ILE A 98 -9.72 7.99 6.24
CA ILE A 98 -10.70 6.92 6.22
C ILE A 98 -10.79 6.24 7.58
N ASP A 99 -11.99 6.27 8.15
CA ASP A 99 -12.37 5.48 9.31
C ASP A 99 -12.50 4.00 8.91
N SER A 100 -11.84 3.14 9.68
CA SER A 100 -11.87 1.67 9.50
C SER A 100 -13.29 1.08 9.58
N ILE A 101 -14.25 1.80 10.18
CA ILE A 101 -15.66 1.41 10.31
C ILE A 101 -16.42 1.50 8.98
N LEU A 102 -16.01 2.38 8.05
CA LEU A 102 -16.64 2.56 6.73
C LEU A 102 -16.01 1.70 5.63
N SER A 103 -15.06 0.84 6.01
CA SER A 103 -14.07 0.28 5.11
C SER A 103 -14.62 -0.76 4.11
N ILE A 104 -15.67 -1.52 4.47
CA ILE A 104 -16.24 -2.56 3.58
C ILE A 104 -16.73 -1.98 2.24
N GLY A 105 -17.45 -0.85 2.27
CA GLY A 105 -17.90 -0.17 1.06
C GLY A 105 -16.79 0.57 0.32
N PHE A 106 -15.78 1.04 1.06
CA PHE A 106 -14.61 1.72 0.51
C PHE A 106 -13.71 0.76 -0.27
N TYR A 107 -13.36 -0.42 0.29
CA TYR A 107 -12.58 -1.42 -0.42
C TYR A 107 -13.32 -1.91 -1.67
N ALA A 108 -14.64 -2.15 -1.58
CA ALA A 108 -15.47 -2.49 -2.73
C ALA A 108 -15.41 -1.45 -3.86
N ALA A 109 -15.28 -0.16 -3.52
CA ALA A 109 -15.06 0.91 -4.49
C ALA A 109 -13.63 0.93 -5.04
N CYS A 110 -12.62 0.62 -4.22
CA CYS A 110 -11.22 0.45 -4.66
C CYS A 110 -11.02 -0.77 -5.58
N PHE A 111 -11.93 -1.75 -5.57
CA PHE A 111 -11.96 -2.84 -6.54
C PHE A 111 -12.47 -2.42 -7.94
N LYS A 112 -13.03 -1.20 -8.10
CA LYS A 112 -13.33 -0.68 -9.45
C LYS A 112 -12.00 -0.39 -10.14
N ARG A 113 -11.70 -1.13 -11.21
CA ARG A 113 -10.52 -0.93 -12.05
C ARG A 113 -10.36 0.54 -12.44
N PHE A 114 -9.38 1.22 -11.85
CA PHE A 114 -8.93 2.50 -12.34
C PHE A 114 -8.23 2.29 -13.69
N LYS A 115 -8.45 3.22 -14.62
CA LYS A 115 -7.92 3.11 -16.01
C LYS A 115 -6.38 3.04 -16.05
N ASP A 116 -5.73 3.52 -14.99
CA ASP A 116 -4.28 3.60 -14.83
C ASP A 116 -3.74 2.71 -13.69
N CYS A 117 -4.31 1.52 -13.44
CA CYS A 117 -3.76 0.59 -12.44
C CYS A 117 -2.35 0.09 -12.85
N LEU A 118 -1.44 -0.01 -11.87
CA LEU A 118 -0.14 -0.63 -12.03
C LEU A 118 -0.32 -2.14 -11.93
N THR A 119 0.11 -2.85 -12.96
CA THR A 119 0.02 -4.32 -13.00
C THR A 119 1.39 -4.93 -12.78
N LEU A 120 1.44 -6.11 -12.20
CA LEU A 120 2.69 -6.88 -12.09
C LEU A 120 3.24 -7.15 -13.52
N PRO A 121 4.51 -6.81 -13.82
CA PRO A 121 5.14 -7.24 -15.06
C PRO A 121 5.33 -8.77 -15.01
N TYR A 122 5.24 -9.40 -16.19
CA TYR A 122 5.13 -10.85 -16.42
C TYR A 122 5.73 -11.76 -15.34
#